data_AF-A0A3C1YPZ3-F1
#
_entry.id   AF-A0A3C1YPZ3-F1
#
_cell.length_a   1.000
_cell.length_b   1.000
_cell.length_c   1.000
_cell.angle_alpha   90.00
_cell.angle_beta   90.00
_cell.angle_gamma   90.00
#
_symmetry.space_group_name_H-M   'P 1'
#
loop_
_entity.id
_entity.type
_entity.pdbx_description
1 polymer ?
#
loop_
_entity_poly.entity_id
_entity_poly.type
_entity_poly.pdbx_seq_one_letter_code
_entity_poly.pdbx_strand_id
1 'polypeptide(L)'
;MKRIVSLSVMVMVCVVFSQAQITSAADGNWSAGATWTGGVVPTENDDVVIANTVSIDIPNAKCKNLTVSGNLYFAITNGNGITIFGNTTIDAGKRFRMASATPSSGTVMQTIDFKGDLTVNSTGVFDMRQTSSAIGSVGRVIFSGTTNSTIKLSLSIYTSSTEEFNSVEINKTGGAKVILATGNLYQNNNTSNIPDTLILTSGIIETQGTSVWAMLRTSSTAIVGGSPSSYFTGKLGVGITNSGGNGERTFPVGDQNSYRPINVRCQGPANSTGHFVWAQHFAGDANTGTSTFTGGIDKVSKLRYYEIGYTKGSAAAMSLYGFSPTYSDGDGVNPGNMDLRVAYSTNARATWNGVGPTTDTTKLSGQPQLIASDSIAPSISVADGASMFVAIARATGTTTNSLEGSVPTPQFTLNSKSFNFGSLKINTTKSDSVMITNNGTAALSVSSILSTSIDFQVLTSIVNVNPGSSVYVKITFMPVTVGTKSGSIILTHNAASAKDTVSVSGTATPATSVKLENSIPTAFAIQQNFPNPFNPTTMITYQLPTNSSVLLSVYDILGKEVATLVNAKKEAGHHSVQFNA
;
A
#
# COMPACT_ATOMS: atom_id res chain seq x y z
N MET A 1 46.23 -1.44 -8.00
CA MET A 1 44.99 -2.20 -7.75
C MET A 1 44.31 -1.66 -6.50
N LYS A 2 43.31 -0.79 -6.66
CA LYS A 2 42.29 -0.35 -5.68
C LYS A 2 41.38 0.62 -6.45
N ARG A 3 40.30 0.07 -7.03
CA ARG A 3 38.93 0.15 -6.51
C ARG A 3 38.36 1.56 -6.66
N ILE A 4 37.79 1.79 -7.83
CA ILE A 4 36.79 2.83 -8.09
C ILE A 4 35.62 2.55 -7.13
N VAL A 5 35.26 3.54 -6.31
CA VAL A 5 33.95 3.59 -5.66
C VAL A 5 33.20 4.69 -6.37
N SER A 6 32.20 4.27 -7.15
CA SER A 6 31.21 5.12 -7.80
C SER A 6 30.33 5.80 -6.75
N LEU A 7 29.92 7.05 -7.03
CA LEU A 7 28.67 7.56 -6.49
C LEU A 7 27.98 8.44 -7.54
N SER A 8 27.03 7.82 -8.23
CA SER A 8 25.99 8.49 -9.02
C SER A 8 25.00 9.19 -8.09
N VAL A 9 24.57 10.43 -8.41
CA VAL A 9 23.20 10.87 -8.14
C VAL A 9 22.66 11.67 -9.34
N MET A 10 21.45 11.26 -9.68
CA MET A 10 20.56 11.54 -10.78
C MET A 10 19.84 12.88 -10.58
N VAL A 11 19.83 13.75 -11.58
CA VAL A 11 18.97 14.95 -11.61
C VAL A 11 17.81 14.70 -12.56
N MET A 12 16.64 14.58 -11.95
CA MET A 12 15.35 14.48 -12.61
C MET A 12 14.94 15.88 -13.07
N VAL A 13 14.95 16.10 -14.39
CA VAL A 13 14.45 17.35 -14.96
C VAL A 13 12.92 17.24 -15.01
N CYS A 14 12.24 18.00 -14.16
CA CYS A 14 10.80 18.22 -14.29
C CYS A 14 10.59 19.28 -15.38
N VAL A 15 10.44 18.82 -16.62
CA VAL A 15 9.92 19.66 -17.71
C VAL A 15 8.41 19.71 -17.55
N VAL A 16 7.88 20.87 -17.14
CA VAL A 16 6.43 21.10 -17.14
C VAL A 16 6.01 21.38 -18.58
N PHE A 17 5.75 20.33 -19.36
CA PHE A 17 4.96 20.49 -20.56
C PHE A 17 3.54 20.91 -20.16
N SER A 18 2.94 21.86 -20.88
CA SER A 18 1.51 22.09 -20.79
C SER A 18 0.79 20.75 -21.01
N GLN A 19 -0.04 20.34 -20.04
CA GLN A 19 -0.79 19.08 -20.09
C GLN A 19 -1.58 19.01 -21.40
N ALA A 20 -1.12 18.18 -22.33
CA ALA A 20 -1.83 17.94 -23.57
C ALA A 20 -2.89 16.88 -23.29
N GLN A 21 -4.16 17.28 -23.39
CA GLN A 21 -5.23 16.31 -23.55
C GLN A 21 -5.09 15.70 -24.95
N ILE A 22 -4.90 14.39 -25.04
CA ILE A 22 -4.86 13.66 -26.31
C ILE A 22 -6.16 12.89 -26.48
N THR A 23 -6.91 13.22 -27.52
CA THR A 23 -8.19 12.58 -27.83
C THR A 23 -8.03 11.65 -29.01
N SER A 24 -8.68 10.48 -28.99
CA SER A 24 -8.75 9.63 -30.17
C SER A 24 -9.54 10.34 -31.27
N ALA A 25 -8.95 10.57 -32.45
CA ALA A 25 -9.57 11.24 -33.59
C ALA A 25 -10.36 10.29 -34.52
N ALA A 26 -10.06 8.99 -34.48
CA ALA A 26 -10.71 7.97 -35.29
C ALA A 26 -10.68 6.61 -34.56
N ASP A 27 -11.41 5.64 -35.08
CA ASP A 27 -11.26 4.24 -34.68
C ASP A 27 -9.84 3.74 -35.04
N GLY A 28 -9.25 2.88 -34.21
CA GLY A 28 -7.97 2.25 -34.53
C GLY A 28 -7.20 1.71 -33.34
N ASN A 29 -5.89 1.59 -33.51
CA ASN A 29 -4.98 0.99 -32.54
C ASN A 29 -4.30 2.05 -31.67
N TRP A 30 -4.06 1.75 -30.40
CA TRP A 30 -3.35 2.63 -29.48
C TRP A 30 -1.98 3.02 -30.03
N SER A 31 -1.26 2.08 -30.65
CA SER A 31 0.06 2.29 -31.22
C SER A 31 0.09 3.18 -32.48
N ALA A 32 -1.06 3.42 -33.12
CA ALA A 32 -1.13 4.10 -34.40
C ALA A 32 -1.32 5.61 -34.21
N GLY A 33 -0.37 6.42 -34.69
CA GLY A 33 -0.49 7.89 -34.64
C GLY A 33 -1.78 8.41 -35.26
N ALA A 34 -2.27 7.80 -36.35
CA ALA A 34 -3.52 8.18 -37.02
C ALA A 34 -4.78 8.03 -36.15
N THR A 35 -4.73 7.25 -35.06
CA THR A 35 -5.82 7.12 -34.10
C THR A 35 -5.97 8.37 -33.22
N TRP A 36 -4.91 9.18 -33.08
CA TRP A 36 -4.84 10.27 -32.11
C TRP A 36 -4.86 11.64 -32.78
N THR A 37 -5.51 12.61 -32.13
CA THR A 37 -5.45 14.01 -32.56
C THR A 37 -3.98 14.47 -32.63
N GLY A 38 -3.60 15.07 -33.76
CA GLY A 38 -2.22 15.52 -33.98
C GLY A 38 -1.21 14.43 -34.32
N GLY A 39 -1.63 13.16 -34.46
CA GLY A 39 -0.74 12.08 -34.87
C GLY A 39 0.16 11.51 -33.76
N VAL A 40 -0.05 11.95 -32.51
CA VAL A 40 0.83 11.65 -31.36
C VAL A 40 0.22 10.56 -30.49
N VAL A 41 0.96 9.45 -30.33
CA VAL A 41 0.58 8.36 -29.43
C VAL A 41 0.73 8.79 -27.97
N PRO A 42 -0.27 8.56 -27.09
CA PRO A 42 -0.19 8.97 -25.69
C PRO A 42 0.93 8.32 -24.89
N THR A 43 1.42 9.09 -23.92
CA THR A 43 2.46 8.73 -22.96
C THR A 43 1.94 8.86 -21.52
N GLU A 44 2.76 8.46 -20.55
CA GLU A 44 2.45 8.57 -19.11
C GLU A 44 2.17 9.99 -18.59
N ASN A 45 2.46 11.03 -19.37
CA ASN A 45 2.23 12.41 -19.00
C ASN A 45 0.91 12.98 -19.54
N ASP A 46 0.24 12.27 -20.44
CA ASP A 46 -0.89 12.79 -21.22
C ASP A 46 -2.23 12.41 -20.59
N ASP A 47 -3.17 13.34 -20.61
CA ASP A 47 -4.56 13.10 -20.23
C ASP A 47 -5.32 12.59 -21.47
N VAL A 48 -5.73 11.33 -21.45
CA VAL A 48 -6.26 10.65 -22.64
C VAL A 48 -7.78 10.58 -22.63
N VAL A 49 -8.41 11.00 -23.72
CA VAL A 49 -9.85 10.81 -23.97
C VAL A 49 -10.06 9.85 -25.13
N ILE A 50 -10.66 8.70 -24.84
CA ILE A 50 -11.13 7.77 -25.86
C ILE A 50 -12.51 8.23 -26.29
N ALA A 51 -12.61 8.97 -27.39
CA ALA A 51 -13.86 9.44 -27.99
C ALA A 51 -14.41 8.45 -29.06
N ASN A 52 -13.54 7.61 -29.63
CA ASN A 52 -13.84 6.64 -30.69
C ASN A 52 -13.65 5.20 -30.17
N THR A 53 -13.57 4.21 -31.07
CA THR A 53 -13.23 2.82 -30.74
C THR A 53 -11.73 2.58 -30.87
N VAL A 54 -11.04 2.41 -29.74
CA VAL A 54 -9.59 2.22 -29.68
C VAL A 54 -9.24 0.82 -29.17
N SER A 55 -8.27 0.16 -29.79
CA SER A 55 -7.72 -1.13 -29.36
C SER A 55 -6.30 -0.99 -28.80
N ILE A 56 -6.07 -1.41 -27.57
CA ILE A 56 -4.74 -1.54 -26.97
C ILE A 56 -4.05 -2.75 -27.59
N ASP A 57 -3.08 -2.48 -28.47
CA ASP A 57 -2.35 -3.47 -29.28
C ASP A 57 -0.86 -3.58 -28.91
N ILE A 58 -0.47 -2.97 -27.79
CA ILE A 58 0.90 -2.95 -27.30
C ILE A 58 0.96 -3.33 -25.80
N PRO A 59 2.10 -3.85 -25.32
CA PRO A 59 2.25 -4.27 -23.92
C PRO A 59 2.34 -3.13 -22.91
N ASN A 60 2.79 -1.95 -23.35
CA ASN A 60 3.13 -0.83 -22.48
C ASN A 60 2.41 0.45 -22.91
N ALA A 61 1.10 0.38 -23.19
CA ALA A 61 0.30 1.61 -23.31
C ALA A 61 0.35 2.37 -21.97
N LYS A 62 0.40 3.70 -22.03
CA LYS A 62 0.50 4.54 -20.83
C LYS A 62 -0.32 5.80 -21.00
N CYS A 63 -0.93 6.25 -19.93
CA CYS A 63 -1.50 7.59 -19.82
C CYS A 63 -1.47 8.10 -18.39
N LYS A 64 -1.54 9.41 -18.22
CA LYS A 64 -1.75 10.02 -16.91
C LYS A 64 -3.18 9.78 -16.47
N ASN A 65 -4.15 10.48 -17.04
CA ASN A 65 -5.57 10.22 -16.81
C ASN A 65 -6.19 9.52 -18.02
N LEU A 66 -7.28 8.77 -17.81
CA LEU A 66 -8.03 8.10 -18.86
C LEU A 66 -9.53 8.40 -18.72
N THR A 67 -10.12 8.97 -19.76
CA THR A 67 -11.57 9.13 -19.89
C THR A 67 -12.06 8.30 -21.06
N VAL A 68 -12.97 7.36 -20.80
CA VAL A 68 -13.57 6.49 -21.83
C VAL A 68 -14.96 7.02 -22.19
N SER A 69 -15.01 7.86 -23.22
CA SER A 69 -16.23 8.46 -23.80
C SER A 69 -16.70 7.74 -25.10
N GLY A 70 -15.92 6.78 -25.58
CA GLY A 70 -16.15 5.92 -26.74
C GLY A 70 -16.11 4.45 -26.33
N ASN A 71 -15.29 3.64 -26.99
CA ASN A 71 -15.04 2.26 -26.56
C ASN A 71 -13.53 1.97 -26.54
N LEU A 72 -13.05 1.38 -25.46
CA LEU A 72 -11.67 0.94 -25.31
C LEU A 72 -11.62 -0.58 -25.19
N TYR A 73 -10.87 -1.21 -26.08
CA TYR A 73 -10.68 -2.65 -26.14
C TYR A 73 -9.21 -3.02 -26.01
N PHE A 74 -8.93 -4.29 -25.77
CA PHE A 74 -7.62 -4.86 -26.04
C PHE A 74 -7.65 -5.67 -27.34
N ALA A 75 -6.56 -5.61 -28.12
CA ALA A 75 -6.35 -6.53 -29.21
C ALA A 75 -6.02 -7.94 -28.68
N ILE A 76 -6.39 -8.99 -29.42
CA ILE A 76 -6.18 -10.41 -29.04
C ILE A 76 -4.71 -10.79 -29.26
N THR A 77 -3.82 -10.21 -28.46
CA THR A 77 -2.38 -10.50 -28.50
C THR A 77 -1.86 -10.58 -27.07
N ASN A 78 -1.08 -11.63 -26.79
CA ASN A 78 -0.54 -11.87 -25.46
C ASN A 78 0.39 -10.74 -25.03
N GLY A 79 0.24 -10.30 -23.79
CA GLY A 79 1.10 -9.28 -23.18
C GLY A 79 0.61 -7.86 -23.35
N ASN A 80 -0.46 -7.60 -24.13
CA ASN A 80 -1.01 -6.26 -24.26
C ASN A 80 -1.42 -5.67 -22.91
N GLY A 81 -1.12 -4.40 -22.69
CA GLY A 81 -1.22 -3.82 -21.36
C GLY A 81 -1.32 -2.31 -21.36
N ILE A 82 -1.95 -1.76 -20.32
CA ILE A 82 -2.00 -0.32 -20.06
C ILE A 82 -1.69 -0.01 -18.60
N THR A 83 -0.86 1.00 -18.37
CA THR A 83 -0.63 1.60 -17.04
C THR A 83 -1.23 3.00 -17.00
N ILE A 84 -2.08 3.27 -16.01
CA ILE A 84 -2.78 4.54 -15.85
C ILE A 84 -2.28 5.18 -14.55
N PHE A 85 -1.51 6.26 -14.66
CA PHE A 85 -0.78 6.87 -13.54
C PHE A 85 -1.66 7.74 -12.63
N GLY A 86 -2.78 8.23 -13.16
CA GLY A 86 -3.79 9.01 -12.50
C GLY A 86 -5.15 8.31 -12.55
N ASN A 87 -6.21 9.07 -12.80
CA ASN A 87 -7.58 8.63 -12.64
C ASN A 87 -8.17 8.09 -13.94
N THR A 88 -9.04 7.10 -13.79
CA THR A 88 -9.84 6.52 -14.87
C THR A 88 -11.32 6.83 -14.66
N THR A 89 -11.99 7.29 -15.70
CA THR A 89 -13.45 7.46 -15.72
C THR A 89 -14.02 6.78 -16.96
N ILE A 90 -15.04 5.95 -16.77
CA ILE A 90 -15.83 5.34 -17.84
C ILE A 90 -17.18 6.03 -17.84
N ASP A 91 -17.50 6.68 -18.96
CA ASP A 91 -18.75 7.41 -19.10
C ASP A 91 -19.95 6.49 -19.26
N ALA A 92 -21.14 7.05 -19.05
CA ALA A 92 -22.39 6.32 -19.18
C ALA A 92 -22.55 5.68 -20.57
N GLY A 93 -22.91 4.40 -20.60
CA GLY A 93 -23.08 3.61 -21.83
C GLY A 93 -21.79 3.26 -22.57
N LYS A 94 -20.62 3.62 -22.04
CA LYS A 94 -19.31 3.38 -22.65
C LYS A 94 -18.63 2.16 -22.06
N ARG A 95 -17.68 1.61 -22.81
CA ARG A 95 -17.09 0.30 -22.50
C ARG A 95 -15.58 0.37 -22.46
N PHE A 96 -15.00 -0.11 -21.37
CA PHE A 96 -13.60 -0.51 -21.31
C PHE A 96 -13.56 -2.02 -21.07
N ARG A 97 -13.14 -2.76 -22.08
CA ARG A 97 -13.24 -4.22 -22.11
C ARG A 97 -11.95 -4.86 -22.58
N MET A 98 -11.66 -6.04 -22.07
CA MET A 98 -10.63 -6.90 -22.65
C MET A 98 -11.00 -7.43 -24.04
N ALA A 99 -10.10 -8.20 -24.67
CA ALA A 99 -10.40 -8.80 -25.95
C ALA A 99 -11.51 -9.86 -25.84
N SER A 100 -12.54 -9.76 -26.69
CA SER A 100 -13.75 -10.59 -26.61
C SER A 100 -13.75 -11.86 -27.46
N ALA A 101 -12.71 -12.10 -28.28
CA ALA A 101 -12.64 -13.27 -29.15
C ALA A 101 -11.61 -14.29 -28.66
N THR A 102 -11.92 -15.57 -28.88
CA THR A 102 -11.07 -16.70 -28.53
C THR A 102 -9.77 -16.64 -29.32
N PRO A 103 -8.59 -16.61 -28.67
CA PRO A 103 -7.32 -16.64 -29.37
C PRO A 103 -7.14 -17.94 -30.17
N SER A 104 -6.39 -17.86 -31.27
CA SER A 104 -6.17 -19.00 -32.18
C SER A 104 -5.30 -20.12 -31.56
N SER A 105 -4.46 -19.78 -30.58
CA SER A 105 -3.72 -20.74 -29.74
C SER A 105 -3.23 -20.07 -28.45
N GLY A 106 -3.16 -20.84 -27.35
CA GLY A 106 -2.63 -20.38 -26.07
C GLY A 106 -3.50 -19.37 -25.30
N THR A 107 -3.16 -19.15 -24.05
CA THR A 107 -3.80 -18.12 -23.21
C THR A 107 -3.21 -16.75 -23.52
N VAL A 108 -4.06 -15.74 -23.67
CA VAL A 108 -3.65 -14.34 -23.86
C VAL A 108 -3.84 -13.59 -22.55
N MET A 109 -2.75 -13.11 -21.93
CA MET A 109 -2.83 -12.26 -20.75
C MET A 109 -2.84 -10.80 -21.14
N GLN A 110 -3.80 -10.05 -20.61
CA GLN A 110 -3.95 -8.61 -20.77
C GLN A 110 -3.91 -7.94 -19.41
N THR A 111 -3.09 -6.90 -19.26
CA THR A 111 -2.84 -6.30 -17.95
C THR A 111 -3.28 -4.84 -17.90
N ILE A 112 -4.02 -4.48 -16.87
CA ILE A 112 -4.31 -3.09 -16.53
C ILE A 112 -3.68 -2.81 -15.17
N ASP A 113 -2.89 -1.75 -15.07
CA ASP A 113 -2.33 -1.29 -13.80
C ASP A 113 -2.86 0.12 -13.48
N PHE A 114 -3.73 0.20 -12.47
CA PHE A 114 -4.28 1.43 -11.94
C PHE A 114 -3.40 1.96 -10.80
N LYS A 115 -2.85 3.16 -10.99
CA LYS A 115 -2.19 3.90 -9.91
C LYS A 115 -3.15 4.85 -9.17
N GLY A 116 -4.12 5.45 -9.86
CA GLY A 116 -5.13 6.34 -9.29
C GLY A 116 -6.54 5.73 -9.20
N ASP A 117 -7.56 6.57 -9.23
CA ASP A 117 -8.95 6.17 -9.01
C ASP A 117 -9.60 5.50 -10.24
N LEU A 118 -10.63 4.69 -10.01
CA LEU A 118 -11.51 4.12 -11.04
C LEU A 118 -12.95 4.54 -10.76
N THR A 119 -13.55 5.28 -11.68
CA THR A 119 -14.97 5.63 -11.64
C THR A 119 -15.70 5.05 -12.84
N VAL A 120 -16.72 4.23 -12.58
CA VAL A 120 -17.64 3.72 -13.60
C VAL A 120 -18.98 4.38 -13.39
N ASN A 121 -19.35 5.29 -14.30
CA ASN A 121 -20.60 6.02 -14.25
C ASN A 121 -21.79 5.12 -14.66
N SER A 122 -23.02 5.59 -14.38
CA SER A 122 -24.27 4.83 -14.64
C SER A 122 -24.30 4.24 -16.04
N THR A 123 -24.56 2.95 -16.18
CA THR A 123 -24.56 2.17 -17.44
C THR A 123 -23.23 2.07 -18.19
N GLY A 124 -22.16 2.66 -17.66
CA GLY A 124 -20.79 2.39 -18.11
C GLY A 124 -20.37 0.97 -17.73
N VAL A 125 -19.48 0.39 -18.52
CA VAL A 125 -19.09 -1.02 -18.44
C VAL A 125 -17.57 -1.14 -18.32
N PHE A 126 -17.12 -1.76 -17.24
CA PHE A 126 -15.76 -2.27 -17.10
C PHE A 126 -15.81 -3.79 -17.10
N ASP A 127 -15.36 -4.43 -18.18
CA ASP A 127 -15.54 -5.88 -18.38
C ASP A 127 -14.20 -6.58 -18.65
N MET A 128 -13.73 -7.34 -17.66
CA MET A 128 -12.49 -8.09 -17.71
C MET A 128 -12.73 -9.61 -17.66
N ARG A 129 -13.83 -10.08 -18.27
CA ARG A 129 -14.17 -11.51 -18.34
C ARG A 129 -13.44 -12.27 -19.44
N GLN A 130 -12.94 -13.46 -19.09
CA GLN A 130 -12.41 -14.40 -20.07
C GLN A 130 -13.47 -14.82 -21.09
N THR A 131 -13.04 -15.10 -22.33
CA THR A 131 -13.88 -15.73 -23.36
C THR A 131 -14.27 -17.15 -22.94
N SER A 132 -15.45 -17.64 -23.36
CA SER A 132 -16.08 -18.90 -22.94
C SER A 132 -15.36 -20.22 -23.33
N SER A 133 -14.06 -20.18 -23.63
CA SER A 133 -13.24 -21.31 -24.09
C SER A 133 -12.11 -21.62 -23.10
N ALA A 134 -11.69 -22.89 -23.05
CA ALA A 134 -10.55 -23.38 -22.27
C ALA A 134 -9.19 -22.78 -22.69
N ILE A 135 -9.17 -22.11 -23.85
CA ILE A 135 -8.10 -21.28 -24.42
C ILE A 135 -8.72 -19.87 -24.52
N GLY A 136 -8.23 -18.87 -23.78
CA GLY A 136 -8.93 -17.59 -23.65
C GLY A 136 -8.03 -16.39 -23.36
N SER A 137 -8.57 -15.19 -23.57
CA SER A 137 -7.97 -13.95 -23.09
C SER A 137 -8.30 -13.74 -21.61
N VAL A 138 -7.34 -13.40 -20.77
CA VAL A 138 -7.52 -13.17 -19.32
C VAL A 138 -7.00 -11.79 -18.93
N GLY A 139 -7.77 -11.12 -18.08
CA GLY A 139 -7.52 -9.78 -17.61
C GLY A 139 -6.96 -9.84 -16.22
N ARG A 140 -5.75 -9.30 -16.07
CA ARG A 140 -5.15 -9.02 -14.78
C ARG A 140 -5.29 -7.53 -14.50
N VAL A 141 -6.05 -7.21 -13.46
CA VAL A 141 -6.14 -5.85 -12.94
C VAL A 141 -5.20 -5.73 -11.76
N ILE A 142 -4.32 -4.75 -11.78
CA ILE A 142 -3.37 -4.46 -10.72
C ILE A 142 -3.74 -3.09 -10.16
N PHE A 143 -3.83 -3.00 -8.84
CA PHE A 143 -3.86 -1.72 -8.14
C PHE A 143 -2.54 -1.54 -7.43
N SER A 144 -1.72 -0.60 -7.90
CA SER A 144 -0.38 -0.41 -7.37
C SER A 144 0.02 1.04 -7.15
N GLY A 145 1.19 1.27 -6.58
CA GLY A 145 1.71 2.60 -6.24
C GLY A 145 1.63 2.94 -4.75
N THR A 146 1.94 4.19 -4.43
CA THR A 146 2.10 4.69 -3.04
C THR A 146 0.96 5.59 -2.59
N THR A 147 -0.07 5.77 -3.43
CA THR A 147 -1.27 6.57 -3.14
C THR A 147 -2.50 5.69 -3.17
N ASN A 148 -3.56 6.12 -2.48
CA ASN A 148 -4.83 5.39 -2.49
C ASN A 148 -5.42 5.34 -3.92
N SER A 149 -6.16 4.27 -4.21
CA SER A 149 -7.04 4.17 -5.36
C SER A 149 -8.47 4.00 -4.86
N THR A 150 -9.37 4.88 -5.26
CA THR A 150 -10.80 4.81 -4.97
C THR A 150 -11.54 4.22 -6.16
N ILE A 151 -12.33 3.19 -5.91
CA ILE A 151 -13.21 2.54 -6.88
C ILE A 151 -14.64 3.00 -6.58
N LYS A 152 -15.29 3.61 -7.57
CA LYS A 152 -16.69 4.04 -7.53
C LYS A 152 -17.46 3.34 -8.64
N LEU A 153 -18.35 2.45 -8.26
CA LEU A 153 -19.23 1.72 -9.18
C LEU A 153 -20.65 2.21 -8.96
N SER A 154 -21.32 2.65 -10.03
CA SER A 154 -22.72 3.13 -9.97
C SER A 154 -23.76 2.01 -9.92
N LEU A 155 -23.37 0.78 -10.27
CA LEU A 155 -24.21 -0.42 -10.25
C LEU A 155 -23.48 -1.54 -9.51
N SER A 156 -24.24 -2.52 -9.00
CA SER A 156 -23.67 -3.81 -8.66
C SER A 156 -23.23 -4.47 -9.96
N ILE A 157 -21.91 -4.58 -10.16
CA ILE A 157 -21.32 -5.00 -11.44
C ILE A 157 -21.58 -6.49 -11.73
N TYR A 158 -22.24 -7.24 -10.84
CA TYR A 158 -22.59 -8.62 -11.13
C TYR A 158 -23.73 -8.72 -12.15
N THR A 159 -23.39 -9.11 -13.37
CA THR A 159 -24.32 -9.86 -14.19
C THR A 159 -23.62 -11.07 -14.82
N SER A 160 -24.35 -12.19 -14.96
CA SER A 160 -23.83 -13.39 -15.62
C SER A 160 -23.52 -13.19 -17.11
N SER A 161 -23.82 -12.01 -17.67
CA SER A 161 -23.70 -11.67 -19.09
C SER A 161 -22.88 -10.40 -19.38
N THR A 162 -22.61 -9.55 -18.39
CA THR A 162 -21.79 -8.33 -18.45
C THR A 162 -21.07 -8.10 -17.11
N GLU A 163 -19.74 -7.92 -17.17
CA GLU A 163 -18.90 -7.33 -16.12
C GLU A 163 -18.42 -8.25 -14.96
N GLU A 164 -17.23 -8.83 -15.11
CA GLU A 164 -16.49 -9.40 -13.98
C GLU A 164 -15.03 -8.98 -14.07
N PHE A 165 -14.38 -8.80 -12.91
CA PHE A 165 -12.93 -8.81 -12.84
C PHE A 165 -12.50 -10.29 -12.87
N ASN A 166 -11.50 -10.65 -13.68
CA ASN A 166 -10.94 -12.00 -13.61
C ASN A 166 -9.90 -12.08 -12.47
N SER A 167 -8.68 -11.63 -12.71
CA SER A 167 -7.58 -11.70 -11.75
C SER A 167 -7.31 -10.30 -11.21
N VAL A 168 -7.19 -10.15 -9.89
CA VAL A 168 -6.85 -8.86 -9.29
C VAL A 168 -5.68 -9.00 -8.33
N GLU A 169 -4.71 -8.12 -8.48
CA GLU A 169 -3.59 -7.97 -7.57
C GLU A 169 -3.62 -6.63 -6.86
N ILE A 170 -3.43 -6.69 -5.55
CA ILE A 170 -3.28 -5.52 -4.69
C ILE A 170 -1.80 -5.40 -4.32
N ASN A 171 -1.17 -4.34 -4.81
CA ASN A 171 0.24 -4.05 -4.61
C ASN A 171 0.45 -2.56 -4.28
N LYS A 172 -0.24 -2.10 -3.24
CA LYS A 172 -0.16 -0.73 -2.71
C LYS A 172 0.88 -0.68 -1.59
N THR A 173 1.86 0.19 -1.74
CA THR A 173 2.97 0.36 -0.78
C THR A 173 2.83 1.67 -0.01
N GLY A 174 3.65 1.89 1.03
CA GLY A 174 3.63 3.14 1.80
C GLY A 174 2.36 3.37 2.63
N GLY A 175 1.58 2.33 2.93
CA GLY A 175 0.31 2.43 3.66
C GLY A 175 -0.89 2.83 2.80
N ALA A 176 -0.72 2.90 1.48
CA ALA A 176 -1.81 3.16 0.56
C ALA A 176 -2.84 2.02 0.52
N LYS A 177 -4.07 2.39 0.14
CA LYS A 177 -5.24 1.51 0.12
C LYS A 177 -5.87 1.43 -1.27
N VAL A 178 -6.65 0.37 -1.46
CA VAL A 178 -7.70 0.33 -2.49
C VAL A 178 -9.05 0.45 -1.78
N ILE A 179 -9.86 1.43 -2.16
CA ILE A 179 -11.10 1.78 -1.46
C ILE A 179 -12.27 1.52 -2.41
N LEU A 180 -13.04 0.47 -2.18
CA LEU A 180 -14.35 0.29 -2.82
C LEU A 180 -15.38 1.16 -2.09
N ALA A 181 -15.58 2.36 -2.63
CA ALA A 181 -16.41 3.40 -2.01
C ALA A 181 -17.90 3.21 -2.29
N THR A 182 -18.27 2.76 -3.49
CA THR A 182 -19.67 2.51 -3.88
C THR A 182 -19.79 1.30 -4.79
N GLY A 183 -20.96 0.64 -4.71
CA GLY A 183 -21.29 -0.54 -5.52
C GLY A 183 -20.57 -1.80 -5.05
N ASN A 184 -20.87 -2.92 -5.71
CA ASN A 184 -20.27 -4.22 -5.41
C ASN A 184 -19.33 -4.63 -6.54
N LEU A 185 -18.17 -5.20 -6.16
CA LEU A 185 -17.17 -5.71 -7.09
C LEU A 185 -17.17 -7.23 -7.01
N TYR A 186 -17.35 -7.88 -8.16
CA TYR A 186 -17.38 -9.32 -8.26
C TYR A 186 -16.24 -9.83 -9.15
N GLN A 187 -15.58 -10.86 -8.65
CA GLN A 187 -14.55 -11.61 -9.35
C GLN A 187 -15.03 -13.03 -9.59
N ASN A 188 -14.83 -13.57 -10.78
CA ASN A 188 -15.27 -14.91 -11.10
C ASN A 188 -14.43 -15.52 -12.23
N ASN A 189 -14.31 -16.85 -12.22
CA ASN A 189 -14.02 -17.63 -13.42
C ASN A 189 -14.63 -19.03 -13.29
N ASN A 190 -15.07 -19.57 -14.43
CA ASN A 190 -15.63 -20.90 -14.59
C ASN A 190 -14.64 -21.88 -15.26
N THR A 191 -13.34 -21.59 -15.33
CA THR A 191 -12.35 -22.49 -15.97
C THR A 191 -11.10 -22.74 -15.13
N SER A 192 -10.47 -23.91 -15.32
CA SER A 192 -9.43 -24.47 -14.45
C SER A 192 -7.98 -24.06 -14.77
N ASN A 193 -7.75 -23.23 -15.79
CA ASN A 193 -6.46 -23.22 -16.51
C ASN A 193 -5.60 -21.95 -16.35
N ILE A 194 -6.06 -20.92 -15.62
CA ILE A 194 -5.36 -19.61 -15.52
C ILE A 194 -5.53 -19.08 -14.09
N PRO A 195 -4.59 -18.31 -13.50
CA PRO A 195 -4.72 -17.82 -12.12
C PRO A 195 -5.79 -16.72 -11.96
N ASP A 196 -7.05 -17.13 -11.84
CA ASP A 196 -8.17 -16.28 -11.40
C ASP A 196 -8.14 -16.23 -9.88
N THR A 197 -7.48 -15.22 -9.35
CA THR A 197 -7.13 -15.17 -7.93
C THR A 197 -7.15 -13.72 -7.50
N LEU A 198 -7.67 -13.49 -6.30
CA LEU A 198 -7.39 -12.27 -5.58
C LEU A 198 -6.03 -12.40 -4.90
N ILE A 199 -5.04 -11.66 -5.41
CA ILE A 199 -3.66 -11.71 -4.93
C ILE A 199 -3.42 -10.53 -3.98
N LEU A 200 -3.19 -10.86 -2.72
CA LEU A 200 -2.94 -9.91 -1.64
C LEU A 200 -1.43 -9.81 -1.39
N THR A 201 -0.74 -8.99 -2.19
CA THR A 201 0.72 -8.78 -2.09
C THR A 201 1.04 -7.73 -1.04
N SER A 202 0.52 -6.50 -1.19
CA SER A 202 0.73 -5.39 -0.26
C SER A 202 -0.40 -4.37 -0.35
N GLY A 203 -0.74 -3.75 0.79
CA GLY A 203 -1.77 -2.72 0.89
C GLY A 203 -3.13 -3.23 1.34
N ILE A 204 -3.90 -2.33 1.94
CA ILE A 204 -5.20 -2.62 2.54
C ILE A 204 -6.32 -2.38 1.53
N ILE A 205 -7.33 -3.24 1.54
CA ILE A 205 -8.55 -3.09 0.77
C ILE A 205 -9.66 -2.65 1.71
N GLU A 206 -10.27 -1.51 1.46
CA GLU A 206 -11.36 -0.98 2.26
C GLU A 206 -12.66 -1.06 1.46
N THR A 207 -13.73 -1.62 2.04
CA THR A 207 -15.07 -1.57 1.43
C THR A 207 -15.98 -0.74 2.32
N GLN A 208 -16.69 0.23 1.74
CA GLN A 208 -17.47 1.19 2.51
C GLN A 208 -18.98 0.93 2.45
N GLY A 209 -19.70 1.30 3.50
CA GLY A 209 -21.16 1.18 3.57
C GLY A 209 -21.64 -0.26 3.32
N THR A 210 -22.45 -0.44 2.29
CA THR A 210 -22.99 -1.74 1.89
C THR A 210 -22.17 -2.47 0.84
N SER A 211 -21.10 -1.84 0.33
CA SER A 211 -20.24 -2.43 -0.70
C SER A 211 -19.60 -3.73 -0.25
N VAL A 212 -19.61 -4.71 -1.14
CA VAL A 212 -18.91 -5.99 -0.98
C VAL A 212 -17.98 -6.21 -2.15
N TRP A 213 -16.77 -6.65 -1.84
CA TRP A 213 -15.86 -7.23 -2.83
C TRP A 213 -15.94 -8.75 -2.70
N ALA A 214 -16.50 -9.43 -3.70
CA ALA A 214 -16.71 -10.87 -3.67
C ALA A 214 -15.84 -11.62 -4.69
N MET A 215 -15.07 -12.59 -4.23
CA MET A 215 -14.41 -13.57 -5.07
C MET A 215 -15.27 -14.84 -5.16
N LEU A 216 -16.01 -14.99 -6.26
CA LEU A 216 -17.02 -16.04 -6.45
C LEU A 216 -16.42 -17.42 -6.75
N ARG A 217 -15.11 -17.49 -7.03
CA ARG A 217 -14.42 -18.76 -7.24
C ARG A 217 -14.51 -19.63 -5.98
N THR A 218 -14.79 -20.90 -6.20
CA THR A 218 -15.12 -21.85 -5.13
C THR A 218 -13.98 -22.79 -4.77
N SER A 219 -12.81 -22.66 -5.39
CA SER A 219 -11.60 -23.42 -5.03
C SER A 219 -10.91 -22.85 -3.79
N SER A 220 -10.10 -23.66 -3.10
CA SER A 220 -9.26 -23.20 -1.98
C SER A 220 -8.22 -22.15 -2.37
N THR A 221 -7.87 -22.02 -3.65
CA THR A 221 -6.91 -21.05 -4.18
C THR A 221 -7.56 -19.75 -4.67
N ALA A 222 -8.80 -19.45 -4.27
CA ALA A 222 -9.53 -18.27 -4.71
C ALA A 222 -8.86 -16.95 -4.27
N ILE A 223 -8.23 -16.97 -3.10
CA ILE A 223 -7.47 -15.86 -2.55
C ILE A 223 -6.08 -16.38 -2.20
N VAL A 224 -5.04 -15.66 -2.61
CA VAL A 224 -3.65 -15.99 -2.30
C VAL A 224 -3.02 -14.82 -1.55
N GLY A 225 -2.29 -15.13 -0.48
CA GLY A 225 -1.72 -14.14 0.43
C GLY A 225 -2.63 -13.90 1.63
N GLY A 226 -2.69 -12.66 2.09
CA GLY A 226 -3.30 -12.30 3.37
C GLY A 226 -2.23 -12.20 4.46
N SER A 227 -2.03 -10.99 4.97
CA SER A 227 -1.01 -10.68 5.96
C SER A 227 -1.33 -9.37 6.69
N PRO A 228 -0.62 -9.01 7.77
CA PRO A 228 -0.72 -7.69 8.40
C PRO A 228 -0.44 -6.51 7.46
N SER A 229 0.22 -6.74 6.33
CA SER A 229 0.45 -5.73 5.30
C SER A 229 -0.53 -5.78 4.12
N SER A 230 -1.40 -6.78 4.03
CA SER A 230 -2.42 -6.86 2.98
C SER A 230 -3.63 -7.69 3.38
N TYR A 231 -4.75 -7.01 3.61
CA TYR A 231 -6.03 -7.60 4.06
C TYR A 231 -7.20 -6.62 3.84
N PHE A 232 -8.42 -7.09 4.10
CA PHE A 232 -9.64 -6.32 3.96
C PHE A 232 -10.06 -5.63 5.27
N THR A 233 -10.30 -4.32 5.22
CA THR A 233 -11.04 -3.57 6.25
C THR A 233 -12.45 -3.30 5.75
N GLY A 234 -13.34 -4.30 5.88
CA GLY A 234 -14.70 -4.27 5.35
C GLY A 234 -15.22 -5.66 4.99
N LYS A 235 -16.22 -5.73 4.11
CA LYS A 235 -16.86 -6.96 3.65
C LYS A 235 -16.08 -7.59 2.50
N LEU A 236 -15.51 -8.77 2.78
CA LEU A 236 -14.94 -9.66 1.79
C LEU A 236 -15.88 -10.84 1.58
N GLY A 237 -16.35 -11.03 0.35
CA GLY A 237 -17.11 -12.21 -0.10
C GLY A 237 -16.22 -13.29 -0.68
N VAL A 238 -16.49 -14.55 -0.37
CA VAL A 238 -15.80 -15.72 -0.92
C VAL A 238 -16.80 -16.81 -1.32
N GLY A 239 -16.67 -17.29 -2.55
CA GLY A 239 -17.44 -18.38 -3.11
C GLY A 239 -17.15 -19.69 -2.38
N ILE A 240 -18.17 -20.52 -2.26
CA ILE A 240 -18.13 -21.79 -1.52
C ILE A 240 -18.44 -22.97 -2.44
N THR A 241 -18.37 -24.22 -1.96
CA THR A 241 -18.54 -25.40 -2.83
C THR A 241 -19.89 -25.43 -3.58
N ASN A 242 -19.82 -25.55 -4.91
CA ASN A 242 -21.00 -25.68 -5.80
C ASN A 242 -21.51 -27.13 -5.91
N SER A 243 -20.69 -28.12 -5.55
CA SER A 243 -21.01 -29.55 -5.70
C SER A 243 -21.72 -30.14 -4.48
N GLY A 244 -22.16 -29.29 -3.54
CA GLY A 244 -22.55 -29.72 -2.20
C GLY A 244 -21.36 -30.20 -1.36
N GLY A 245 -21.63 -30.49 -0.09
CA GLY A 245 -20.62 -30.97 0.87
C GLY A 245 -19.96 -29.86 1.69
N ASN A 246 -18.98 -30.27 2.49
CA ASN A 246 -18.31 -29.42 3.46
C ASN A 246 -17.17 -28.64 2.83
N GLY A 247 -17.05 -27.36 3.16
CA GLY A 247 -15.95 -26.51 2.74
C GLY A 247 -15.54 -25.55 3.85
N GLU A 248 -14.25 -25.23 3.89
CA GLU A 248 -13.70 -24.18 4.75
C GLU A 248 -13.15 -23.05 3.86
N ARG A 249 -13.40 -21.80 4.23
CA ARG A 249 -12.86 -20.62 3.55
C ARG A 249 -12.23 -19.68 4.56
N THR A 250 -11.02 -19.22 4.25
CA THR A 250 -10.33 -18.18 5.02
C THR A 250 -10.66 -16.82 4.45
N PHE A 251 -11.05 -15.91 5.34
CA PHE A 251 -11.33 -14.52 5.03
C PHE A 251 -10.20 -13.66 5.60
N PRO A 252 -9.24 -13.17 4.79
CA PRO A 252 -8.21 -12.25 5.23
C PRO A 252 -8.79 -10.85 5.49
N VAL A 253 -9.54 -10.73 6.59
CA VAL A 253 -10.17 -9.47 7.04
C VAL A 253 -9.46 -8.91 8.27
N GLY A 254 -9.83 -7.70 8.67
CA GLY A 254 -9.29 -7.00 9.83
C GLY A 254 -9.93 -5.63 10.00
N ASP A 255 -9.34 -4.81 10.87
CA ASP A 255 -9.67 -3.40 11.05
C ASP A 255 -8.46 -2.51 10.71
N GLN A 256 -8.57 -1.21 10.92
CA GLN A 256 -7.48 -0.26 10.63
C GLN A 256 -6.19 -0.54 11.43
N ASN A 257 -6.29 -1.29 12.53
CA ASN A 257 -5.21 -1.51 13.48
C ASN A 257 -4.63 -2.92 13.38
N SER A 258 -5.38 -3.88 12.82
CA SER A 258 -5.00 -5.29 12.91
C SER A 258 -5.60 -6.18 11.83
N TYR A 259 -4.76 -7.07 11.31
CA TYR A 259 -5.17 -8.24 10.54
C TYR A 259 -5.75 -9.30 11.45
N ARG A 260 -6.95 -9.81 11.11
CA ARG A 260 -7.78 -10.69 11.93
C ARG A 260 -8.52 -11.68 11.05
N PRO A 261 -7.81 -12.61 10.38
CA PRO A 261 -8.48 -13.56 9.52
C PRO A 261 -9.48 -14.41 10.30
N ILE A 262 -10.47 -14.95 9.61
CA ILE A 262 -11.43 -15.92 10.15
C ILE A 262 -11.62 -17.04 9.14
N ASN A 263 -11.65 -18.28 9.62
CA ASN A 263 -12.12 -19.39 8.80
C ASN A 263 -13.61 -19.62 9.04
N VAL A 264 -14.38 -19.78 7.97
CA VAL A 264 -15.79 -20.14 8.02
C VAL A 264 -15.96 -21.50 7.40
N ARG A 265 -16.59 -22.42 8.16
CA ARG A 265 -16.91 -23.77 7.71
C ARG A 265 -18.39 -23.83 7.34
N CYS A 266 -18.63 -24.15 6.08
CA CYS A 266 -19.94 -24.11 5.45
C CYS A 266 -20.23 -25.39 4.68
N GLN A 267 -21.50 -25.77 4.65
CA GLN A 267 -22.03 -26.77 3.74
C GLN A 267 -22.80 -26.06 2.64
N GLY A 268 -22.33 -26.22 1.39
CA GLY A 268 -22.89 -25.51 0.25
C GLY A 268 -24.23 -26.08 -0.21
N PRO A 269 -25.12 -25.24 -0.77
CA PRO A 269 -26.29 -25.73 -1.48
C PRO A 269 -25.82 -26.54 -2.69
N ALA A 270 -26.32 -27.77 -2.83
CA ALA A 270 -25.95 -28.62 -3.95
C ALA A 270 -26.36 -27.97 -5.28
N ASN A 271 -25.42 -27.95 -6.25
CA ASN A 271 -25.65 -27.59 -7.64
C ASN A 271 -26.13 -26.14 -7.89
N SER A 272 -25.52 -25.16 -7.19
CA SER A 272 -25.79 -23.74 -7.43
C SER A 272 -24.52 -22.94 -7.72
N THR A 273 -24.63 -21.73 -8.28
CA THR A 273 -23.52 -20.82 -8.61
C THR A 273 -23.87 -19.38 -8.23
N GLY A 274 -22.88 -18.48 -8.20
CA GLY A 274 -23.09 -17.05 -7.93
C GLY A 274 -23.40 -16.70 -6.48
N HIS A 275 -23.26 -17.65 -5.56
CA HIS A 275 -23.48 -17.48 -4.14
C HIS A 275 -22.15 -17.36 -3.38
N PHE A 276 -22.13 -16.62 -2.28
CA PHE A 276 -20.94 -16.43 -1.48
C PHE A 276 -21.28 -16.13 -0.02
N VAL A 277 -20.37 -16.52 0.88
CA VAL A 277 -20.34 -16.00 2.25
C VAL A 277 -19.50 -14.74 2.23
N TRP A 278 -19.90 -13.73 3.00
CA TRP A 278 -19.02 -12.60 3.29
C TRP A 278 -18.73 -12.53 4.77
N ALA A 279 -17.54 -12.05 5.10
CA ALA A 279 -17.13 -11.77 6.48
C ALA A 279 -16.62 -10.34 6.59
N GLN A 280 -16.87 -9.73 7.75
CA GLN A 280 -16.34 -8.44 8.16
C GLN A 280 -15.87 -8.53 9.61
N HIS A 281 -14.73 -7.92 9.89
CA HIS A 281 -14.22 -7.76 11.25
C HIS A 281 -14.64 -6.41 11.83
N PHE A 282 -14.97 -6.38 13.12
CA PHE A 282 -15.30 -5.18 13.89
C PHE A 282 -14.38 -5.07 15.11
N ALA A 283 -13.83 -3.87 15.33
CA ALA A 283 -13.28 -3.48 16.62
C ALA A 283 -14.42 -2.97 17.51
N GLY A 284 -14.62 -3.59 18.68
CA GLY A 284 -15.64 -3.19 19.63
C GLY A 284 -16.17 -4.35 20.48
N ASP A 285 -16.97 -3.99 21.48
CA ASP A 285 -17.55 -4.96 22.41
C ASP A 285 -18.55 -5.86 21.70
N ALA A 286 -18.32 -7.18 21.74
CA ALA A 286 -19.25 -8.17 21.23
C ALA A 286 -20.48 -8.32 22.13
N ASN A 287 -20.34 -7.99 23.42
CA ASN A 287 -21.43 -7.93 24.37
C ASN A 287 -22.14 -6.57 24.27
N THR A 288 -23.47 -6.57 24.18
CA THR A 288 -24.26 -5.34 24.12
C THR A 288 -24.54 -4.73 25.51
N GLY A 289 -23.97 -5.31 26.57
CA GLY A 289 -24.29 -5.02 27.98
C GLY A 289 -25.51 -5.78 28.50
N THR A 290 -26.35 -6.29 27.61
CA THR A 290 -27.57 -7.05 27.91
C THR A 290 -27.56 -8.46 27.29
N SER A 291 -26.43 -8.88 26.73
CA SER A 291 -26.32 -10.18 26.09
C SER A 291 -26.49 -11.33 27.09
N THR A 292 -27.12 -12.40 26.64
CA THR A 292 -27.25 -13.67 27.37
C THR A 292 -26.24 -14.70 26.86
N PHE A 293 -25.75 -15.57 27.73
CA PHE A 293 -24.73 -16.58 27.40
C PHE A 293 -25.26 -18.00 27.61
N THR A 294 -25.08 -18.85 26.61
CA THR A 294 -25.47 -20.27 26.61
C THR A 294 -24.33 -21.14 26.07
N GLY A 295 -24.41 -22.47 26.19
CA GLY A 295 -23.37 -23.35 25.65
C GLY A 295 -22.06 -23.33 26.44
N GLY A 296 -22.15 -23.14 27.76
CA GLY A 296 -20.98 -23.24 28.67
C GLY A 296 -19.99 -22.10 28.56
N ILE A 297 -20.45 -20.90 28.16
CA ILE A 297 -19.66 -19.67 28.19
C ILE A 297 -20.27 -18.64 29.16
N ASP A 298 -19.45 -17.72 29.64
CA ASP A 298 -19.89 -16.62 30.51
C ASP A 298 -19.43 -15.22 30.04
N LYS A 299 -18.59 -15.16 29.01
CA LYS A 299 -18.10 -13.92 28.40
C LYS A 299 -17.83 -14.11 26.91
N VAL A 300 -17.88 -12.99 26.18
CA VAL A 300 -17.37 -12.82 24.82
C VAL A 300 -16.40 -11.65 24.78
N SER A 301 -15.58 -11.59 23.73
CA SER A 301 -14.61 -10.52 23.48
C SER A 301 -15.19 -9.11 23.64
N LYS A 302 -14.54 -8.27 24.44
CA LYS A 302 -14.83 -6.82 24.51
C LYS A 302 -14.14 -5.98 23.44
N LEU A 303 -13.24 -6.59 22.68
CA LEU A 303 -12.39 -5.86 21.74
C LEU A 303 -12.77 -6.02 20.29
N ARG A 304 -13.41 -7.15 19.96
CA ARG A 304 -13.70 -7.47 18.57
C ARG A 304 -14.68 -8.62 18.41
N TYR A 305 -15.33 -8.60 17.26
CA TYR A 305 -16.17 -9.69 16.77
C TYR A 305 -16.21 -9.63 15.24
N TYR A 306 -16.80 -10.66 14.66
CA TYR A 306 -17.02 -10.80 13.24
C TYR A 306 -18.51 -10.75 12.95
N GLU A 307 -18.85 -10.20 11.80
CA GLU A 307 -20.15 -10.41 11.16
C GLU A 307 -19.93 -11.30 9.94
N ILE A 308 -20.77 -12.32 9.81
CA ILE A 308 -20.74 -13.29 8.71
C ILE A 308 -22.13 -13.29 8.10
N GLY A 309 -22.22 -13.05 6.81
CA GLY A 309 -23.49 -13.09 6.10
C GLY A 309 -23.42 -13.92 4.82
N TYR A 310 -24.60 -14.13 4.25
CA TYR A 310 -24.78 -14.93 3.06
C TYR A 310 -25.48 -14.14 1.96
N THR A 311 -24.99 -14.27 0.74
CA THR A 311 -25.68 -13.80 -0.46
C THR A 311 -25.93 -15.00 -1.36
N LYS A 312 -27.22 -15.33 -1.57
CA LYS A 312 -27.63 -16.56 -2.25
C LYS A 312 -27.54 -16.47 -3.77
N GLY A 313 -27.68 -15.29 -4.37
CA GLY A 313 -27.97 -15.18 -5.80
C GLY A 313 -29.26 -15.93 -6.18
N SER A 314 -29.15 -17.06 -6.88
CA SER A 314 -30.27 -17.99 -7.17
C SER A 314 -30.25 -19.29 -6.34
N ALA A 315 -29.33 -19.42 -5.38
CA ALA A 315 -29.11 -20.62 -4.57
C ALA A 315 -30.09 -20.81 -3.40
N ALA A 316 -30.12 -22.02 -2.82
CA ALA A 316 -30.77 -22.28 -1.53
C ALA A 316 -30.01 -21.64 -0.35
N ALA A 317 -30.61 -21.68 0.84
CA ALA A 317 -29.96 -21.19 2.06
C ALA A 317 -28.66 -21.95 2.35
N MET A 318 -27.65 -21.25 2.86
CA MET A 318 -26.39 -21.87 3.26
C MET A 318 -26.48 -22.41 4.68
N SER A 319 -25.79 -23.51 4.96
CA SER A 319 -25.58 -24.00 6.32
C SER A 319 -24.16 -23.75 6.80
N LEU A 320 -23.98 -23.10 7.94
CA LEU A 320 -22.70 -22.88 8.60
C LEU A 320 -22.55 -23.86 9.76
N TYR A 321 -21.44 -24.59 9.83
CA TYR A 321 -21.25 -25.65 10.83
C TYR A 321 -20.01 -25.43 11.71
N GLY A 322 -19.30 -24.31 11.55
CA GLY A 322 -18.23 -23.96 12.47
C GLY A 322 -17.44 -22.73 12.03
N PHE A 323 -16.65 -22.22 12.96
CA PHE A 323 -15.88 -21.00 12.78
C PHE A 323 -14.51 -21.14 13.41
N SER A 324 -13.53 -20.40 12.87
CA SER A 324 -12.23 -20.25 13.49
C SER A 324 -11.86 -18.77 13.53
N PRO A 325 -12.34 -17.98 14.51
CA PRO A 325 -11.87 -16.61 14.71
C PRO A 325 -10.41 -16.59 15.17
N THR A 326 -9.76 -15.43 15.09
CA THR A 326 -8.40 -15.26 15.59
C THR A 326 -8.31 -14.58 16.96
N TYR A 327 -7.24 -14.89 17.68
CA TYR A 327 -6.79 -14.23 18.90
C TYR A 327 -5.29 -13.95 18.84
N SER A 328 -4.81 -13.01 19.65
CA SER A 328 -3.43 -12.53 19.66
C SER A 328 -3.08 -11.84 20.98
N ASP A 329 -1.84 -11.39 21.10
CA ASP A 329 -1.41 -10.52 22.19
C ASP A 329 -2.32 -9.28 22.26
N GLY A 330 -2.82 -8.99 23.46
CA GLY A 330 -3.76 -7.89 23.70
C GLY A 330 -5.24 -8.29 23.66
N ASP A 331 -5.60 -9.54 23.33
CA ASP A 331 -6.99 -10.04 23.44
C ASP A 331 -7.40 -10.39 24.88
N GLY A 332 -6.49 -10.24 25.83
CA GLY A 332 -6.69 -10.74 27.18
C GLY A 332 -6.78 -12.26 27.23
N VAL A 333 -6.16 -12.96 26.27
CA VAL A 333 -6.01 -14.42 26.23
C VAL A 333 -4.68 -14.79 26.89
N ASN A 334 -4.71 -15.77 27.79
CA ASN A 334 -3.50 -16.28 28.44
C ASN A 334 -2.92 -17.41 27.57
N PRO A 335 -1.60 -17.56 27.41
CA PRO A 335 -1.04 -18.72 26.73
C PRO A 335 -1.18 -19.98 27.60
N GLY A 336 -1.28 -21.16 26.99
CA GLY A 336 -1.21 -22.45 27.65
C GLY A 336 -2.48 -22.92 28.38
N ASN A 337 -3.62 -22.25 28.20
CA ASN A 337 -4.89 -22.64 28.82
C ASN A 337 -5.91 -23.19 27.80
N MET A 338 -6.89 -23.94 28.28
CA MET A 338 -7.94 -24.60 27.50
C MET A 338 -9.33 -23.98 27.69
N ASP A 339 -9.42 -22.75 28.21
CA ASP A 339 -10.68 -22.11 28.59
C ASP A 339 -11.20 -21.12 27.54
N LEU A 340 -10.40 -20.88 26.49
CA LEU A 340 -10.83 -20.08 25.35
C LEU A 340 -11.85 -20.87 24.53
N ARG A 341 -12.91 -20.18 24.12
CA ARG A 341 -14.02 -20.72 23.35
C ARG A 341 -14.28 -19.85 22.13
N VAL A 342 -15.11 -20.36 21.24
CA VAL A 342 -15.74 -19.66 20.13
C VAL A 342 -17.22 -19.60 20.45
N ALA A 343 -17.85 -18.48 20.13
CA ALA A 343 -19.28 -18.31 20.27
C ALA A 343 -19.88 -17.65 19.03
N TYR A 344 -21.16 -17.91 18.81
CA TYR A 344 -21.92 -17.27 17.74
C TYR A 344 -23.25 -16.70 18.23
N SER A 345 -23.78 -15.74 17.49
CA SER A 345 -25.10 -15.14 17.72
C SER A 345 -25.84 -14.92 16.41
N THR A 346 -27.09 -15.38 16.33
CA THR A 346 -27.97 -15.20 15.16
C THR A 346 -29.05 -14.13 15.38
N ASN A 347 -29.03 -13.45 16.52
CA ASN A 347 -30.07 -12.50 16.96
C ASN A 347 -29.46 -11.15 17.38
N ALA A 348 -28.62 -10.59 16.51
CA ALA A 348 -27.99 -9.28 16.72
C ALA A 348 -27.21 -9.16 18.04
N ARG A 349 -26.49 -10.22 18.44
CA ARG A 349 -25.66 -10.30 19.66
C ARG A 349 -26.46 -10.31 20.97
N ALA A 350 -27.78 -10.51 20.92
CA ALA A 350 -28.62 -10.61 22.12
C ALA A 350 -28.37 -11.93 22.89
N THR A 351 -28.08 -13.02 22.17
CA THR A 351 -27.70 -14.31 22.77
C THR A 351 -26.45 -14.86 22.09
N TRP A 352 -25.46 -15.22 22.87
CA TRP A 352 -24.22 -15.86 22.44
C TRP A 352 -24.22 -17.33 22.86
N ASN A 353 -24.03 -18.22 21.89
CA ASN A 353 -23.99 -19.66 22.09
C ASN A 353 -22.55 -20.16 21.94
N GLY A 354 -21.98 -20.73 23.01
CA GLY A 354 -20.65 -21.35 23.00
C GLY A 354 -20.61 -22.65 22.20
N VAL A 355 -19.52 -22.86 21.45
CA VAL A 355 -19.33 -24.01 20.54
C VAL A 355 -17.93 -24.61 20.65
N GLY A 356 -17.39 -24.71 21.86
CA GLY A 356 -16.01 -25.19 22.06
C GLY A 356 -14.96 -24.20 21.54
N PRO A 357 -13.72 -24.63 21.23
CA PRO A 357 -13.26 -26.00 21.34
C PRO A 357 -13.13 -26.44 22.80
N THR A 358 -13.29 -27.74 23.02
CA THR A 358 -13.13 -28.37 24.34
C THR A 358 -11.70 -28.92 24.57
N THR A 359 -10.90 -29.04 23.50
CA THR A 359 -9.60 -29.73 23.52
C THR A 359 -8.43 -28.88 23.03
N ASP A 360 -8.65 -27.61 22.69
CA ASP A 360 -7.59 -26.73 22.19
C ASP A 360 -6.86 -26.01 23.33
N THR A 361 -5.56 -25.79 23.16
CA THR A 361 -4.72 -25.05 24.10
C THR A 361 -4.22 -23.79 23.42
N THR A 362 -4.54 -22.65 24.03
CA THR A 362 -4.14 -21.32 23.58
C THR A 362 -2.63 -21.18 23.45
N LYS A 363 -2.20 -20.50 22.38
CA LYS A 363 -0.79 -20.22 22.09
C LYS A 363 -0.66 -18.74 21.76
N LEU A 364 0.34 -18.08 22.34
CA LEU A 364 0.73 -16.74 21.92
C LEU A 364 2.08 -16.87 21.21
N SER A 365 2.00 -17.00 19.89
CA SER A 365 3.12 -16.92 18.97
C SER A 365 2.75 -15.92 17.89
N GLY A 366 3.72 -15.20 17.31
CA GLY A 366 3.47 -14.13 16.35
C GLY A 366 2.47 -14.49 15.23
N GLN A 367 1.93 -13.46 14.56
CA GLN A 367 0.67 -13.52 13.78
C GLN A 367 -0.56 -13.92 14.64
N PRO A 368 -1.77 -13.46 14.28
CA PRO A 368 -2.98 -13.88 14.97
C PRO A 368 -3.19 -15.40 14.84
N GLN A 369 -3.49 -16.06 15.95
CA GLN A 369 -3.70 -17.50 16.02
C GLN A 369 -5.19 -17.82 15.84
N LEU A 370 -5.51 -18.83 15.03
CA LEU A 370 -6.89 -19.31 14.87
C LEU A 370 -7.26 -20.21 16.05
N ILE A 371 -8.49 -20.07 16.56
CA ILE A 371 -9.10 -21.05 17.46
C ILE A 371 -10.33 -21.64 16.77
N ALA A 372 -10.31 -22.95 16.48
CA ALA A 372 -11.39 -23.60 15.77
C ALA A 372 -12.50 -24.03 16.74
N SER A 373 -13.75 -23.73 16.42
CA SER A 373 -14.90 -24.26 17.16
C SER A 373 -15.01 -25.79 17.01
N ASP A 374 -15.78 -26.43 17.88
CA ASP A 374 -16.35 -27.74 17.58
C ASP A 374 -17.38 -27.62 16.44
N SER A 375 -17.76 -28.75 15.83
CA SER A 375 -18.79 -28.77 14.78
C SER A 375 -20.17 -28.47 15.38
N ILE A 376 -20.91 -27.57 14.74
CA ILE A 376 -22.25 -27.15 15.16
C ILE A 376 -23.28 -28.11 14.57
N ALA A 377 -24.03 -28.79 15.43
CA ALA A 377 -25.06 -29.76 15.05
C ALA A 377 -26.39 -29.46 15.80
N PRO A 378 -27.50 -29.21 15.09
CA PRO A 378 -27.60 -29.04 13.64
C PRO A 378 -26.84 -27.78 13.16
N SER A 379 -26.44 -27.76 11.89
CA SER A 379 -25.79 -26.61 11.28
C SER A 379 -26.74 -25.40 11.21
N ILE A 380 -26.17 -24.20 11.19
CA ILE A 380 -26.89 -22.93 11.22
C ILE A 380 -27.31 -22.55 9.81
N SER A 381 -28.60 -22.49 9.53
CA SER A 381 -29.10 -21.99 8.25
C SER A 381 -29.08 -20.46 8.22
N VAL A 382 -28.40 -19.87 7.24
CA VAL A 382 -28.36 -18.42 7.02
C VAL A 382 -29.11 -18.08 5.73
N ALA A 383 -30.15 -17.25 5.86
CA ALA A 383 -30.95 -16.78 4.74
C ALA A 383 -30.21 -15.71 3.92
N ASP A 384 -30.69 -15.45 2.72
CA ASP A 384 -30.13 -14.41 1.85
C ASP A 384 -30.26 -13.02 2.47
N GLY A 385 -29.17 -12.26 2.45
CA GLY A 385 -29.08 -10.95 3.07
C GLY A 385 -29.06 -10.97 4.60
N ALA A 386 -29.21 -12.14 5.23
CA ALA A 386 -29.08 -12.28 6.68
C ALA A 386 -27.61 -12.39 7.08
N SER A 387 -27.33 -12.01 8.32
CA SER A 387 -26.02 -12.14 8.95
C SER A 387 -26.12 -12.69 10.36
N MET A 388 -24.99 -13.17 10.85
CA MET A 388 -24.77 -13.61 12.21
C MET A 388 -23.41 -13.12 12.71
N PHE A 389 -23.19 -13.23 14.01
CA PHE A 389 -21.98 -12.73 14.66
C PHE A 389 -21.16 -13.87 15.24
N VAL A 390 -19.84 -13.72 15.24
CA VAL A 390 -18.90 -14.68 15.81
C VAL A 390 -17.87 -13.93 16.66
N ALA A 391 -17.53 -14.47 17.82
CA ALA A 391 -16.50 -13.91 18.69
C ALA A 391 -15.74 -15.03 19.42
N ILE A 392 -14.55 -14.71 19.91
CA ILE A 392 -13.93 -15.52 20.97
C ILE A 392 -14.70 -15.32 22.28
N ALA A 393 -14.73 -16.36 23.09
CA ALA A 393 -15.51 -16.47 24.30
C ALA A 393 -14.73 -17.19 25.39
N ARG A 394 -15.25 -17.18 26.62
CA ARG A 394 -14.62 -17.83 27.77
C ARG A 394 -15.54 -18.87 28.37
N ALA A 395 -14.97 -20.02 28.74
CA ALA A 395 -15.68 -21.09 29.43
C ALA A 395 -16.26 -20.61 30.78
N THR A 396 -17.48 -21.04 31.09
CA THR A 396 -18.18 -20.66 32.34
C THR A 396 -17.38 -21.04 33.58
N GLY A 397 -17.30 -20.11 34.54
CA GLY A 397 -16.71 -20.38 35.86
C GLY A 397 -15.19 -20.34 35.90
N THR A 398 -14.55 -19.91 34.79
CA THR A 398 -13.10 -19.78 34.70
C THR A 398 -12.65 -18.32 34.90
N THR A 399 -11.40 -18.14 35.32
CA THR A 399 -10.79 -16.81 35.52
C THR A 399 -9.68 -16.52 34.49
N THR A 400 -9.22 -17.55 33.78
CA THR A 400 -8.32 -17.50 32.63
C THR A 400 -9.00 -16.84 31.43
N ASN A 401 -8.23 -16.12 30.61
CA ASN A 401 -8.71 -15.31 29.49
C ASN A 401 -9.71 -14.22 29.92
N SER A 402 -9.23 -13.06 30.35
CA SER A 402 -10.12 -11.95 30.70
C SER A 402 -11.09 -11.58 29.57
N LEU A 403 -10.62 -11.65 28.31
CA LEU A 403 -11.28 -11.09 27.13
C LEU A 403 -11.55 -9.58 27.25
N GLU A 404 -10.89 -8.92 28.19
CA GLU A 404 -10.99 -7.48 28.49
C GLU A 404 -9.69 -6.75 28.16
N GLY A 405 -8.95 -7.24 27.15
CA GLY A 405 -7.75 -6.57 26.71
C GLY A 405 -8.01 -5.14 26.22
N SER A 406 -6.94 -4.37 26.02
CA SER A 406 -6.96 -3.08 25.33
C SER A 406 -6.38 -3.24 23.93
N VAL A 407 -6.90 -2.55 22.92
CA VAL A 407 -6.27 -2.51 21.59
C VAL A 407 -4.82 -2.06 21.76
N PRO A 408 -3.81 -2.85 21.34
CA PRO A 408 -2.43 -2.43 21.43
C PRO A 408 -2.23 -1.15 20.62
N THR A 409 -1.71 -0.10 21.25
CA THR A 409 -1.47 1.19 20.58
C THR A 409 0.01 1.56 20.67
N PRO A 410 0.63 2.07 19.59
CA PRO A 410 1.98 2.61 19.68
C PRO A 410 1.92 3.99 20.34
N GLN A 411 2.89 4.29 21.18
CA GLN A 411 3.03 5.62 21.79
C GLN A 411 4.34 6.21 21.32
N PHE A 412 4.32 7.46 20.86
CA PHE A 412 5.52 8.17 20.46
C PHE A 412 5.93 9.16 21.55
N THR A 413 7.17 9.08 22.02
CA THR A 413 7.74 10.06 22.96
C THR A 413 9.17 10.41 22.58
N LEU A 414 9.54 11.67 22.82
CA LEU A 414 10.89 12.20 22.60
C LEU A 414 11.49 12.62 23.93
N ASN A 415 12.79 12.36 24.11
CA ASN A 415 13.53 12.87 25.27
C ASN A 415 13.72 14.39 25.22
N SER A 416 13.77 14.98 24.03
CA SER A 416 13.84 16.43 23.83
C SER A 416 13.11 16.86 22.56
N LYS A 417 12.42 17.99 22.62
CA LYS A 417 11.73 18.61 21.46
C LYS A 417 12.49 19.79 20.86
N SER A 418 13.65 20.13 21.42
CA SER A 418 14.51 21.18 20.88
C SER A 418 15.99 20.87 21.07
N PHE A 419 16.79 21.26 20.08
CA PHE A 419 18.25 21.20 20.13
C PHE A 419 18.85 22.53 19.69
N ASN A 420 19.82 23.00 20.48
CA ASN A 420 20.66 24.13 20.11
C ASN A 420 22.10 23.63 19.98
N PHE A 421 22.60 23.63 18.75
CA PHE A 421 23.95 23.17 18.44
C PHE A 421 25.02 24.19 18.87
N GLY A 422 24.62 25.37 19.32
CA GLY A 422 25.50 26.46 19.75
C GLY A 422 26.20 27.11 18.57
N SER A 423 27.35 27.72 18.86
CA SER A 423 28.19 28.33 17.82
C SER A 423 29.10 27.29 17.16
N LEU A 424 29.08 27.24 15.85
CA LEU A 424 29.90 26.35 15.03
C LEU A 424 30.54 27.14 13.90
N LYS A 425 31.78 26.84 13.53
CA LYS A 425 32.40 27.51 12.36
C LYS A 425 31.72 27.01 11.08
N ILE A 426 31.55 27.88 10.09
CA ILE A 426 31.11 27.43 8.76
C ILE A 426 32.01 26.29 8.26
N ASN A 427 31.42 25.36 7.53
CA ASN A 427 32.10 24.19 6.94
C ASN A 427 32.61 23.17 7.97
N THR A 428 32.14 23.24 9.22
CA THR A 428 32.37 22.21 10.23
C THR A 428 31.04 21.57 10.62
N THR A 429 31.08 20.42 11.30
CA THR A 429 29.89 19.69 11.70
C THR A 429 29.84 19.50 13.20
N LYS A 430 28.62 19.50 13.74
CA LYS A 430 28.32 19.06 15.10
C LYS A 430 27.09 18.20 15.07
N SER A 431 27.11 17.09 15.79
CA SER A 431 25.96 16.20 15.86
C SER A 431 25.46 16.09 17.29
N ASP A 432 24.15 15.84 17.38
CA ASP A 432 23.45 15.45 18.60
C ASP A 432 22.41 14.39 18.22
N SER A 433 21.75 13.80 19.20
CA SER A 433 20.74 12.77 18.94
C SER A 433 19.49 12.97 19.77
N VAL A 434 18.34 12.73 19.14
CA VAL A 434 17.06 12.62 19.82
C VAL A 434 16.73 11.14 20.04
N MET A 435 16.26 10.80 21.23
CA MET A 435 15.79 9.47 21.56
C MET A 435 14.29 9.40 21.32
N ILE A 436 13.87 8.43 20.51
CA ILE A 436 12.47 8.07 20.30
C ILE A 436 12.19 6.85 21.16
N THR A 437 11.18 6.94 22.02
CA THR A 437 10.76 5.85 22.91
C THR A 437 9.33 5.44 22.61
N ASN A 438 9.11 4.13 22.50
CA ASN A 438 7.78 3.55 22.40
C ASN A 438 7.29 3.07 23.76
N ASN A 439 6.51 3.91 24.44
CA ASN A 439 5.86 3.55 25.71
C ASN A 439 4.51 2.82 25.52
N GLY A 440 4.14 2.56 24.26
CA GLY A 440 2.91 1.89 23.91
C GLY A 440 3.04 0.38 23.98
N THR A 441 1.95 -0.29 23.63
CA THR A 441 1.81 -1.75 23.64
C THR A 441 1.83 -2.35 22.23
N ALA A 442 1.81 -1.53 21.17
CA ALA A 442 2.04 -1.96 19.78
C ALA A 442 3.35 -1.40 19.21
N ALA A 443 3.84 -1.99 18.11
CA ALA A 443 5.04 -1.53 17.43
C ALA A 443 4.85 -0.11 16.84
N LEU A 444 5.79 0.78 17.16
CA LEU A 444 5.86 2.13 16.64
C LEU A 444 6.70 2.13 15.36
N SER A 445 6.12 2.59 14.26
CA SER A 445 6.79 2.76 12.97
C SER A 445 6.86 4.24 12.62
N VAL A 446 8.08 4.76 12.53
CA VAL A 446 8.40 6.09 12.01
C VAL A 446 8.70 5.94 10.53
N SER A 447 7.78 6.40 9.68
CA SER A 447 7.80 6.20 8.24
C SER A 447 8.60 7.27 7.49
N SER A 448 8.87 8.41 8.12
CA SER A 448 9.65 9.50 7.53
C SER A 448 10.27 10.38 8.60
N ILE A 449 11.50 10.85 8.35
CA ILE A 449 12.19 11.86 9.16
C ILE A 449 12.82 12.86 8.21
N LEU A 450 12.31 14.10 8.19
CA LEU A 450 12.72 15.13 7.24
C LEU A 450 13.13 16.40 7.96
N SER A 451 14.17 17.07 7.44
CA SER A 451 14.55 18.41 7.88
C SER A 451 13.94 19.47 6.98
N THR A 452 13.47 20.57 7.57
CA THR A 452 13.05 21.76 6.82
C THR A 452 14.21 22.69 6.44
N SER A 453 15.43 22.39 6.90
CA SER A 453 16.63 23.19 6.62
C SER A 453 17.80 22.31 6.21
N ILE A 454 18.48 22.70 5.12
CA ILE A 454 19.66 22.01 4.61
C ILE A 454 20.86 22.05 5.58
N ASP A 455 20.86 22.99 6.52
CA ASP A 455 21.93 23.12 7.52
C ASP A 455 21.82 22.04 8.60
N PHE A 456 20.68 21.35 8.73
CA PHE A 456 20.46 20.27 9.69
C PHE A 456 20.10 18.97 8.96
N GLN A 457 21.01 18.00 8.97
CA GLN A 457 20.86 16.74 8.24
C GLN A 457 20.49 15.57 9.15
N VAL A 458 19.62 14.70 8.64
CA VAL A 458 19.26 13.41 9.24
C VAL A 458 19.40 12.35 8.15
N LEU A 459 20.21 11.32 8.41
CA LEU A 459 20.45 10.22 7.45
C LEU A 459 19.51 9.04 7.64
N THR A 460 18.85 8.95 8.80
CA THR A 460 17.89 7.88 9.10
C THR A 460 16.51 8.28 8.59
N SER A 461 15.95 7.50 7.66
CA SER A 461 14.65 7.82 7.05
C SER A 461 13.48 7.05 7.64
N ILE A 462 13.72 5.84 8.18
CA ILE A 462 12.69 4.92 8.70
C ILE A 462 13.19 4.25 9.97
N VAL A 463 12.34 4.11 10.99
CA VAL A 463 12.66 3.41 12.23
C VAL A 463 11.46 2.62 12.76
N ASN A 464 11.69 1.38 13.21
CA ASN A 464 10.71 0.58 13.94
C ASN A 464 11.15 0.41 15.40
N VAL A 465 10.26 0.68 16.35
CA VAL A 465 10.53 0.62 17.79
C VAL A 465 9.49 -0.29 18.44
N ASN A 466 9.96 -1.43 18.96
CA ASN A 466 9.11 -2.37 19.68
C ASN A 466 8.56 -1.73 20.99
N PRO A 467 7.42 -2.21 21.51
CA PRO A 467 6.92 -1.81 22.82
C PRO A 467 8.00 -1.81 23.91
N GLY A 468 8.07 -0.75 24.72
CA GLY A 468 9.05 -0.56 25.79
C GLY A 468 10.49 -0.28 25.33
N SER A 469 10.74 -0.23 24.02
CA SER A 469 12.09 0.00 23.47
C SER A 469 12.32 1.47 23.10
N SER A 470 13.59 1.82 22.89
CA SER A 470 14.00 3.15 22.44
C SER A 470 15.07 3.09 21.35
N VAL A 471 15.18 4.15 20.56
CA VAL A 471 16.15 4.29 19.46
C VAL A 471 16.64 5.73 19.36
N TYR A 472 17.91 5.93 18.98
CA TYR A 472 18.47 7.25 18.76
C TYR A 472 18.46 7.63 17.28
N VAL A 473 18.01 8.85 16.98
CA VAL A 473 18.12 9.48 15.66
C VAL A 473 19.14 10.61 15.74
N LYS A 474 20.20 10.49 14.94
CA LYS A 474 21.30 11.47 14.89
C LYS A 474 20.94 12.63 13.97
N ILE A 475 21.06 13.85 14.49
CA ILE A 475 20.89 15.11 13.77
C ILE A 475 22.26 15.78 13.67
N THR A 476 22.64 16.22 12.47
CA THR A 476 23.94 16.86 12.23
C THR A 476 23.75 18.29 11.73
N PHE A 477 24.22 19.27 12.50
CA PHE A 477 24.32 20.66 12.09
C PHE A 477 25.59 20.87 11.27
N MET A 478 25.45 21.35 10.04
CA MET A 478 26.51 21.60 9.07
C MET A 478 26.25 22.91 8.31
N PRO A 479 26.49 24.07 8.94
CA PRO A 479 26.22 25.35 8.29
C PRO A 479 27.27 25.70 7.24
N VAL A 480 26.81 26.20 6.09
CA VAL A 480 27.67 26.65 4.98
C VAL A 480 27.79 28.17 4.87
N THR A 481 26.89 28.91 5.54
CA THR A 481 26.88 30.37 5.56
C THR A 481 26.80 30.88 6.99
N VAL A 482 27.46 32.00 7.27
CA VAL A 482 27.49 32.66 8.59
C VAL A 482 26.09 33.14 8.97
N GLY A 483 25.78 33.14 10.26
CA GLY A 483 24.52 33.62 10.82
C GLY A 483 23.75 32.55 11.60
N THR A 484 22.64 32.97 12.21
CA THR A 484 21.75 32.06 12.94
C THR A 484 20.98 31.17 11.97
N LYS A 485 21.01 29.87 12.22
CA LYS A 485 20.29 28.84 11.49
C LYS A 485 19.21 28.25 12.39
N SER A 486 18.04 28.03 11.81
CA SER A 486 16.93 27.37 12.48
C SER A 486 16.17 26.49 11.50
N GLY A 487 15.55 25.43 12.01
CA GLY A 487 14.71 24.54 11.24
C GLY A 487 13.93 23.61 12.15
N SER A 488 13.26 22.65 11.52
CA SER A 488 12.46 21.63 12.18
C SER A 488 12.79 20.27 11.59
N ILE A 489 12.95 19.27 12.45
CA ILE A 489 12.95 17.86 12.05
C ILE A 489 11.54 17.32 12.25
N ILE A 490 10.87 16.94 11.17
CA ILE A 490 9.50 16.42 11.13
C ILE A 490 9.56 14.89 11.10
N LEU A 491 8.94 14.24 12.07
CA LEU A 491 8.82 12.79 12.15
C LEU A 491 7.38 12.38 11.88
N THR A 492 7.15 11.53 10.88
CA THR A 492 5.83 10.97 10.55
C THR A 492 5.76 9.53 11.06
N HIS A 493 4.69 9.16 11.79
CA HIS A 493 4.58 7.85 12.43
C HIS A 493 3.14 7.38 12.64
N ASN A 494 2.99 6.12 13.07
CA ASN A 494 1.70 5.45 13.28
C ASN A 494 1.11 5.57 14.72
N ALA A 495 1.71 6.36 15.62
CA ALA A 495 1.11 6.66 16.93
C ALA A 495 -0.13 7.56 16.81
N ALA A 496 -0.78 7.86 17.94
CA ALA A 496 -2.02 8.65 17.98
C ALA A 496 -1.93 10.01 17.25
N SER A 497 -0.76 10.65 17.26
CA SER A 497 -0.47 11.78 16.38
C SER A 497 0.19 11.27 15.09
N ALA A 498 -0.23 11.79 13.93
CA ALA A 498 0.37 11.39 12.65
C ALA A 498 1.81 11.92 12.47
N LYS A 499 2.18 12.98 13.21
CA LYS A 499 3.50 13.61 13.15
C LYS A 499 3.88 14.30 14.45
N ASP A 500 5.18 14.33 14.73
CA ASP A 500 5.83 15.10 15.79
C ASP A 500 6.99 15.93 15.22
N THR A 501 7.47 16.93 15.95
CA THR A 501 8.51 17.86 15.47
C THR A 501 9.55 18.17 16.54
N VAL A 502 10.81 18.24 16.11
CA VAL A 502 11.95 18.69 16.92
C VAL A 502 12.47 20.01 16.33
N SER A 503 12.48 21.08 17.12
CA SER A 503 13.06 22.37 16.71
C SER A 503 14.58 22.34 16.81
N VAL A 504 15.27 22.77 15.77
CA VAL A 504 16.73 22.80 15.72
C VAL A 504 17.24 24.20 15.46
N SER A 505 18.32 24.58 16.14
CA SER A 505 18.95 25.89 16.02
C SER A 505 20.46 25.82 16.19
N GLY A 506 21.17 26.80 15.66
CA GLY A 506 22.61 26.96 15.83
C GLY A 506 23.10 28.27 15.21
N THR A 507 24.29 28.73 15.57
CA THR A 507 24.88 29.94 15.02
C THR A 507 26.15 29.59 14.26
N ALA A 508 26.18 29.90 12.97
CA ALA A 508 27.36 29.73 12.15
C ALA A 508 28.27 30.96 12.30
N THR A 509 29.52 30.74 12.69
CA THR A 509 30.54 31.78 12.84
C THR A 509 31.56 31.69 11.70
N PRO A 510 32.24 32.80 11.35
CA PRO A 510 33.31 32.75 10.36
C PRO A 510 34.39 31.75 10.77
N ALA A 511 34.94 31.03 9.80
CA ALA A 511 36.19 30.32 10.03
C ALA A 511 37.25 31.36 10.45
N THR A 512 37.88 31.18 11.61
CA THR A 512 39.02 32.01 12.01
C THR A 512 40.08 31.88 10.92
N SER A 513 40.28 32.93 10.13
CA SER A 513 41.43 33.03 9.27
C SER A 513 42.67 32.94 10.15
N VAL A 514 43.44 31.86 10.02
CA VAL A 514 44.89 32.03 10.17
C VAL A 514 45.23 33.03 9.08
N LYS A 515 45.72 34.20 9.47
CA LYS A 515 46.34 35.14 8.55
C LYS A 515 47.55 34.40 7.98
N LEU A 516 47.36 33.62 6.91
CA LEU A 516 48.48 33.20 6.09
C LEU A 516 49.06 34.52 5.59
N GLU A 517 50.26 34.84 6.04
CA GLU A 517 51.08 35.76 5.28
C GLU A 517 51.11 35.28 3.84
N ASN A 518 51.26 36.25 2.93
CA ASN A 518 51.20 36.14 1.48
C ASN A 518 52.32 35.23 0.91
N SER A 519 52.48 34.01 1.41
CA SER A 519 53.41 33.02 0.89
C SER A 519 52.83 32.46 -0.39
N ILE A 520 53.52 32.69 -1.50
CA ILE A 520 53.22 32.04 -2.77
C ILE A 520 53.34 30.52 -2.53
N PRO A 521 52.31 29.73 -2.90
CA PRO A 521 52.34 28.27 -2.77
C PRO A 521 53.60 27.68 -3.44
N THR A 522 54.16 26.58 -2.93
CA THR A 522 55.34 25.94 -3.56
C THR A 522 54.99 24.84 -4.56
N ALA A 523 53.72 24.46 -4.66
CA ALA A 523 53.24 23.42 -5.56
C ALA A 523 51.81 23.67 -6.05
N PHE A 524 51.46 23.10 -7.20
CA PHE A 524 50.08 23.04 -7.68
C PHE A 524 49.27 22.07 -6.82
N ALA A 525 48.09 22.48 -6.35
CA ALA A 525 47.16 21.59 -5.69
C ALA A 525 45.72 22.06 -5.86
N ILE A 526 44.79 21.11 -5.81
CA ILE A 526 43.35 21.36 -5.69
C ILE A 526 42.92 20.84 -4.31
N GLN A 527 42.21 21.66 -3.56
CA GLN A 527 41.66 21.28 -2.26
C GLN A 527 40.33 20.57 -2.44
N GLN A 528 39.92 19.84 -1.39
CA GLN A 528 38.62 19.17 -1.39
C GLN A 528 37.51 20.20 -1.62
N ASN A 529 36.63 19.93 -2.57
CA ASN A 529 35.45 20.74 -2.83
C ASN A 529 34.59 20.79 -1.56
N PHE A 530 34.01 21.96 -1.24
CA PHE A 530 33.14 22.09 -0.07
C PHE A 530 31.88 22.90 -0.41
N PRO A 531 30.67 22.35 -0.18
CA PRO A 531 30.38 21.03 0.40
C PRO A 531 30.68 19.88 -0.58
N ASN A 532 31.08 18.72 -0.05
CA ASN A 532 31.19 17.46 -0.80
C ASN A 532 30.30 16.39 -0.14
N PRO A 533 29.32 15.77 -0.83
CA PRO A 533 28.97 15.93 -2.25
C PRO A 533 28.50 17.35 -2.62
N PHE A 534 28.60 17.70 -3.92
CA PHE A 534 28.19 19.00 -4.46
C PHE A 534 26.75 19.33 -4.01
N ASN A 535 26.62 20.34 -3.15
CA ASN A 535 25.36 20.92 -2.65
C ASN A 535 25.24 22.29 -3.36
N PRO A 536 24.04 22.85 -3.69
CA PRO A 536 23.77 23.59 -4.94
C PRO A 536 24.73 24.74 -5.30
N THR A 537 25.48 25.26 -4.34
CA THR A 537 26.71 26.03 -4.58
C THR A 537 27.89 25.39 -3.84
N THR A 538 28.94 24.98 -4.55
CA THR A 538 30.16 24.39 -3.99
C THR A 538 31.40 25.22 -4.32
N MET A 539 32.29 25.39 -3.35
CA MET A 539 33.57 26.08 -3.54
C MET A 539 34.67 25.08 -3.90
N ILE A 540 35.41 25.38 -4.97
CA ILE A 540 36.59 24.64 -5.40
C ILE A 540 37.80 25.58 -5.26
N THR A 541 38.72 25.22 -4.38
CA THR A 541 39.92 26.00 -4.09
C THR A 541 41.13 25.32 -4.71
N TYR A 542 41.99 26.08 -5.40
CA TYR A 542 43.23 25.59 -5.99
C TYR A 542 44.37 26.58 -5.76
N GLN A 543 45.60 26.10 -5.86
CA GLN A 543 46.80 26.88 -5.60
C GLN A 543 47.80 26.76 -6.77
N LEU A 544 48.46 27.87 -7.09
CA LEU A 544 49.41 28.00 -8.19
C LEU A 544 50.76 28.53 -7.65
N PRO A 545 51.88 27.82 -7.85
CA PRO A 545 53.19 28.29 -7.42
C PRO A 545 53.79 29.36 -8.34
N THR A 546 53.35 29.43 -9.59
CA THR A 546 53.77 30.40 -10.62
C THR A 546 52.59 30.77 -11.51
N ASN A 547 52.67 31.91 -12.19
CA ASN A 547 51.67 32.33 -13.18
C ASN A 547 51.46 31.24 -14.23
N SER A 548 50.21 30.79 -14.41
CA SER A 548 49.90 29.59 -15.19
C SER A 548 48.58 29.74 -15.94
N SER A 549 48.46 29.10 -17.11
CA SER A 549 47.16 28.88 -17.75
C SER A 549 46.41 27.80 -16.99
N VAL A 550 45.21 28.10 -16.50
CA VAL A 550 44.38 27.18 -15.73
C VAL A 550 43.14 26.82 -16.54
N LEU A 551 42.94 25.52 -16.75
CA LEU A 551 41.68 24.93 -17.17
C LEU A 551 41.13 24.09 -16.01
N LEU A 552 39.96 24.47 -15.49
CA LEU A 552 39.27 23.73 -14.43
C LEU A 552 37.87 23.37 -14.94
N SER A 553 37.67 22.08 -15.19
CA SER A 553 36.42 21.54 -15.74
C SER A 553 35.83 20.48 -14.82
N VAL A 554 34.50 20.46 -14.73
CA VAL A 554 33.72 19.46 -13.99
C VAL A 554 33.26 18.41 -15.00
N TYR A 555 33.46 17.14 -14.68
CA TYR A 555 33.01 16.00 -15.49
C TYR A 555 31.98 15.19 -14.73
N ASP A 556 31.03 14.60 -15.45
CA ASP A 556 30.13 13.60 -14.89
C ASP A 556 30.82 12.23 -14.77
N ILE A 557 30.12 11.27 -14.17
CA ILE A 557 30.63 9.91 -13.97
C ILE A 557 30.89 9.14 -15.28
N LEU A 558 30.35 9.62 -16.41
CA LEU A 558 30.54 9.05 -17.75
C LEU A 558 31.70 9.74 -18.48
N GLY A 559 32.37 10.71 -17.84
CA GLY A 559 33.48 11.46 -18.42
C GLY A 559 33.05 12.57 -19.38
N LYS A 560 31.78 12.94 -19.40
CA LYS A 560 31.29 14.09 -20.18
C LYS A 560 31.55 15.38 -19.40
N GLU A 561 32.11 16.38 -20.06
CA GLU A 561 32.30 17.70 -19.48
C GLU A 561 30.94 18.36 -19.20
N VAL A 562 30.72 18.74 -17.94
CA VAL A 562 29.49 19.37 -17.43
C VAL A 562 29.63 20.89 -17.44
N ALA A 563 30.80 21.39 -17.04
CA ALA A 563 31.09 22.82 -17.03
C ALA A 563 32.60 23.08 -17.05
N THR A 564 33.01 24.16 -17.70
CA THR A 564 34.34 24.77 -17.51
C THR A 564 34.20 25.96 -16.58
N LEU A 565 34.83 25.90 -15.40
CA LEU A 565 34.78 26.92 -14.35
C LEU A 565 35.87 27.99 -14.51
N VAL A 566 37.01 27.59 -15.04
CA VAL A 566 38.14 28.48 -15.32
C VAL A 566 38.78 28.04 -16.62
N ASN A 567 39.00 28.97 -17.55
CA ASN A 567 39.84 28.78 -18.72
C ASN A 567 40.58 30.10 -19.01
N ALA A 568 41.61 30.39 -18.21
CA ALA A 568 42.33 31.66 -18.27
C ALA A 568 43.73 31.55 -17.67
N LYS A 569 44.61 32.50 -18.02
CA LYS A 569 45.86 32.72 -17.27
C LYS A 569 45.54 33.31 -15.90
N LYS A 570 46.13 32.74 -14.85
CA LYS A 570 45.98 33.14 -13.46
C LYS A 570 47.37 33.37 -12.85
N GLU A 571 47.48 34.41 -12.03
CA GLU A 571 48.70 34.75 -11.30
C GLU A 571 49.00 33.71 -10.20
N ALA A 572 50.25 33.62 -9.76
CA ALA A 572 50.66 32.76 -8.65
C ALA A 572 49.87 33.11 -7.36
N GLY A 573 49.46 32.10 -6.60
CA GLY A 573 48.67 32.30 -5.37
C GLY A 573 47.55 31.26 -5.18
N HIS A 574 46.73 31.51 -4.16
CA HIS A 574 45.53 30.72 -3.88
C HIS A 574 44.31 31.33 -4.59
N HIS A 575 43.51 30.49 -5.25
CA HIS A 575 42.33 30.87 -6.00
C HIS A 575 41.15 30.03 -5.55
N SER A 576 39.94 30.60 -5.62
CA SER A 576 38.71 29.86 -5.34
C SER A 576 37.66 30.21 -6.39
N VAL A 577 36.92 29.20 -6.84
CA VAL A 577 35.83 29.35 -7.80
C VAL A 577 34.59 28.68 -7.26
N GLN A 578 33.46 29.35 -7.43
CA GLN A 578 32.15 28.82 -7.09
C GLN A 578 31.61 28.01 -8.27
N PHE A 579 31.16 26.79 -7.99
CA PHE A 579 30.43 25.95 -8.90
C PHE A 579 28.97 25.85 -8.45
N ASN A 580 28.04 26.24 -9.32
CA ASN A 580 26.61 26.02 -9.10
C ASN A 580 26.27 24.67 -9.72
N ALA A 581 25.99 23.69 -8.85
CA ALA A 581 25.90 22.28 -9.19
C ALA A 581 24.53 21.88 -9.76
#